data_AF-A0A4S5JIR8-F1
#
_entry.id   AF-A0A4S5JIR8-F1
#
_cell.length_a   1.000
_cell.length_b   1.000
_cell.length_c   1.000
_cell.angle_alpha   90.00
_cell.angle_beta   90.00
_cell.angle_gamma   90.00
#
_symmetry.space_group_name_H-M   'P 1'
#
loop_
_entity.id
_entity.type
_entity.pdbx_description
1 polymer ?
#
loop_
_entity_poly.entity_id
_entity_poly.type
_entity_poly.pdbx_seq_one_letter_code
_entity_poly.pdbx_strand_id
1 'polypeptide(L)' 'MSKAKFERTKPHVNVGTIGHVDHGKTTLTAAITKVMAEASGGEFKDYADIDNAPEERERGITIATAHVEYETPNR' A
#
# COMPACT_ATOMS: atom_id res chain seq x y z
N MET A 1 2.43 -8.37 -19.91
CA MET A 1 3.16 -9.50 -19.29
C MET A 1 2.30 -10.01 -18.14
N SER A 2 2.01 -11.31 -18.08
CA SER A 2 1.24 -11.86 -16.95
C SER A 2 2.03 -11.65 -15.66
N LYS A 3 1.40 -11.06 -14.64
CA LYS A 3 1.98 -11.00 -13.29
C LYS A 3 2.44 -12.41 -12.90
N ALA A 4 3.61 -12.51 -12.26
CA ALA A 4 4.10 -13.77 -11.74
C ALA A 4 3.02 -14.40 -10.84
N LYS A 5 2.89 -15.73 -10.88
CA LYS A 5 1.91 -16.44 -10.05
C LYS A 5 2.29 -16.23 -8.59
N PHE A 6 1.43 -15.57 -7.83
CA PHE A 6 1.64 -15.36 -6.40
C PHE A 6 1.69 -16.70 -5.66
N GLU A 7 2.80 -16.98 -4.99
CA GLU A 7 2.96 -18.18 -4.17
C GLU A 7 2.58 -17.88 -2.72
N ARG A 8 1.50 -18.51 -2.24
CA ARG A 8 1.03 -18.38 -0.87
C ARG A 8 1.87 -19.23 0.08
N THR A 9 3.03 -18.71 0.50
CA THR A 9 3.92 -19.39 1.45
C THR A 9 3.61 -19.04 2.91
N LYS A 10 2.88 -17.94 3.16
CA LYS A 10 2.49 -17.43 4.49
C LYS A 10 0.97 -17.25 4.60
N PRO A 11 0.40 -17.25 5.83
CA PRO A 11 -1.01 -16.91 6.04
C PRO A 11 -1.33 -15.50 5.54
N HIS A 12 -2.32 -15.39 4.64
CA HIS A 12 -2.70 -14.11 4.05
C HIS A 12 -3.83 -13.44 4.84
N VAL A 13 -3.69 -12.14 5.13
CA VAL A 13 -4.71 -11.34 5.83
C VAL A 13 -5.00 -10.06 5.04
N ASN A 14 -6.28 -9.78 4.81
CA ASN A 14 -6.71 -8.51 4.25
C ASN A 14 -6.81 -7.46 5.37
N VAL A 15 -6.12 -6.34 5.21
CA VAL A 15 -6.15 -5.20 6.13
C VAL A 15 -6.41 -3.91 5.36
N GLY A 16 -6.87 -2.86 6.05
CA GLY A 16 -7.16 -1.57 5.43
C GLY A 16 -6.96 -0.41 6.40
N THR A 17 -6.58 0.75 5.87
CA THR A 17 -6.35 1.98 6.63
C THR A 17 -7.58 2.88 6.52
N ILE A 18 -8.30 3.07 7.64
CA ILE A 18 -9.53 3.88 7.70
C ILE A 18 -9.35 5.06 8.68
N GLY A 19 -10.14 6.13 8.50
CA GLY A 19 -10.06 7.33 9.34
C GLY A 19 -10.52 8.60 8.62
N HIS A 20 -10.63 9.70 9.36
CA HIS A 20 -11.08 11.00 8.84
C HIS A 20 -10.13 11.56 7.77
N VAL A 21 -10.60 12.52 6.96
CA VAL A 21 -9.77 13.21 5.96
C VAL A 21 -8.55 13.85 6.64
N ASP A 22 -7.42 13.86 5.96
CA ASP A 22 -6.12 14.39 6.42
C ASP A 22 -5.48 13.72 7.65
N HIS A 23 -6.03 12.61 8.15
CA HIS A 23 -5.40 11.82 9.22
C HIS A 23 -4.21 10.96 8.72
N GLY A 24 -3.68 11.23 7.53
CA GLY A 24 -2.45 10.60 7.04
C GLY A 24 -2.56 9.14 6.62
N LYS A 25 -3.75 8.68 6.19
CA LYS A 25 -3.97 7.28 5.75
C LYS A 25 -2.98 6.87 4.66
N THR A 26 -2.91 7.63 3.56
CA THR A 26 -2.01 7.38 2.42
C THR A 26 -0.54 7.42 2.82
N THR A 27 -0.15 8.43 3.60
CA THR A 27 1.23 8.57 4.09
C THR A 27 1.64 7.38 4.96
N LEU A 28 0.76 6.92 5.85
CA LEU A 28 1.01 5.74 6.68
C LEU A 28 1.13 4.48 5.81
N THR A 29 0.25 4.29 4.83
CA THR A 29 0.32 3.15 3.91
C THR A 29 1.64 3.15 3.12
N ALA A 30 2.07 4.28 2.57
CA ALA A 30 3.36 4.40 1.89
C ALA A 30 4.53 4.05 2.83
N ALA A 31 4.51 4.58 4.07
CA ALA A 31 5.53 4.28 5.07
C ALA A 31 5.59 2.80 5.46
N ILE A 32 4.44 2.13 5.58
CA ILE A 32 4.38 0.68 5.82
C ILE A 32 5.06 -0.06 4.67
N THR A 33 4.70 0.21 3.41
CA THR A 33 5.34 -0.49 2.29
C THR A 33 6.85 -0.27 2.24
N LYS A 34 7.33 0.94 2.58
CA LYS A 34 8.76 1.26 2.65
C LYS A 34 9.47 0.43 3.71
N VAL A 35 8.97 0.47 4.94
CA VAL A 35 9.57 -0.25 6.08
C VAL A 35 9.57 -1.75 5.83
N MET A 36 8.49 -2.29 5.28
CA MET A 36 8.41 -3.72 4.97
C MET A 36 9.34 -4.12 3.82
N ALA A 37 9.45 -3.29 2.77
CA ALA A 37 10.40 -3.52 1.67
C ALA A 37 11.85 -3.55 2.17
N GLU A 38 12.21 -2.65 3.09
CA GLU A 38 13.55 -2.62 3.71
C GLU A 38 13.79 -3.82 4.65
N ALA A 39 12.76 -4.26 5.40
CA ALA A 39 12.91 -5.29 6.42
C ALA A 39 12.76 -6.74 5.91
N SER A 40 11.94 -6.97 4.90
CA SER A 40 11.54 -8.31 4.45
C SER A 40 11.56 -8.48 2.93
N GLY A 41 11.98 -7.44 2.19
CA GLY A 41 11.82 -7.40 0.74
C GLY A 41 10.39 -7.02 0.34
N GLY A 42 10.13 -7.01 -0.97
CA GLY A 42 8.85 -6.57 -1.54
C GLY A 42 8.96 -5.22 -2.26
N GLU A 43 7.82 -4.68 -2.65
CA GLU A 43 7.73 -3.45 -3.45
C GLU A 43 7.34 -2.26 -2.59
N PHE A 44 8.20 -1.24 -2.55
CA PHE A 44 7.83 0.06 -2.00
C PHE A 44 6.82 0.75 -2.92
N LYS A 45 5.75 1.31 -2.34
CA LYS A 45 4.79 2.18 -3.01
C LYS A 45 4.87 3.56 -2.40
N ASP A 46 5.24 4.54 -3.23
CA ASP A 46 5.28 5.92 -2.76
C ASP A 46 3.87 6.51 -2.63
N TYR A 47 3.77 7.73 -2.10
CA TYR A 47 2.49 8.40 -1.93
C TYR A 47 1.73 8.55 -3.27
N ALA A 48 2.44 8.89 -4.35
CA ALA A 48 1.85 9.17 -5.65
C ALA A 48 1.46 7.89 -6.41
N ASP A 49 2.02 6.74 -6.03
CA ASP A 49 1.63 5.41 -6.51
C ASP A 49 0.29 4.98 -5.92
N ILE A 50 -0.02 5.43 -4.69
CA ILE A 50 -1.25 5.13 -3.95
C ILE A 50 -2.35 6.11 -4.33
N ASP A 51 -2.09 7.41 -4.25
CA ASP A 51 -2.98 8.47 -4.77
C ASP A 51 -2.59 8.77 -6.24
N ASN A 52 -2.94 7.85 -7.13
CA ASN A 52 -2.46 7.87 -8.51
C ASN A 52 -3.45 8.47 -9.52
N ALA A 53 -4.71 8.65 -9.16
CA ALA A 53 -5.67 9.26 -10.06
C ALA A 53 -5.36 10.77 -10.21
N PRO A 54 -5.47 11.33 -11.42
CA PRO A 54 -5.24 12.76 -11.65
C PRO A 54 -6.03 13.66 -10.69
N GLU A 55 -7.29 13.28 -10.42
CA GLU A 55 -8.19 14.03 -9.54
C GLU A 55 -7.79 13.95 -8.06
N GLU A 56 -7.15 12.86 -7.64
CA GLU A 56 -6.64 12.67 -6.26
C GLU A 56 -5.42 13.54 -6.02
N ARG A 57 -4.50 13.58 -6.99
CA ARG A 57 -3.28 14.41 -6.92
C ARG A 57 -3.59 15.90 -6.88
N GLU A 58 -4.59 16.34 -7.64
CA GLU A 58 -5.02 17.75 -7.65
C GLU A 58 -5.74 18.15 -6.36
N ARG A 59 -6.46 17.22 -5.72
CA ARG A 59 -7.27 17.52 -4.52
C ARG A 59 -6.60 17.17 -3.20
N GLY A 60 -5.50 16.41 -3.23
CA GLY A 60 -4.79 15.96 -2.02
C GLY A 60 -5.60 14.99 -1.15
N ILE A 61 -6.60 14.32 -1.72
CA ILE A 61 -7.45 13.35 -1.02
C ILE A 61 -7.55 12.05 -1.82
N THR A 62 -7.55 10.92 -1.13
CA THR A 62 -7.88 9.62 -1.72
C THR A 62 -9.37 9.55 -2.07
N ILE A 63 -9.67 9.20 -3.32
CA ILE A 63 -11.02 9.08 -3.88
C ILE A 63 -11.34 7.61 -4.15
N ALA A 64 -10.37 6.86 -4.69
CA ALA A 64 -10.46 5.45 -5.00
C ALA A 64 -9.67 4.60 -4.00
N THR A 65 -10.16 3.40 -3.71
CA THR A 65 -9.41 2.45 -2.89
C THR A 65 -8.18 1.94 -3.62
N ALA A 66 -7.00 2.15 -3.05
CA ALA A 66 -5.75 1.56 -3.53
C ALA A 66 -5.50 0.20 -2.86
N HIS A 67 -5.05 -0.78 -3.64
CA HIS A 67 -4.60 -2.08 -3.13
C HIS A 67 -3.08 -2.16 -3.18
N VAL A 68 -2.45 -2.36 -2.02
CA VAL A 68 -1.00 -2.55 -1.88
C VAL A 68 -0.72 -3.87 -1.17
N GLU A 69 0.44 -4.47 -1.45
CA GLU A 69 0.89 -5.71 -0.82
C GLU A 69 2.16 -5.44 -0.01
N TYR A 70 2.24 -6.04 1.17
CA TYR A 70 3.44 -6.10 2.01
C TYR A 70 3.35 -7.34 2.90
N GLU A 71 4.47 -7.86 3.37
CA GLU A 71 4.53 -9.08 4.19
C GLU A 71 5.48 -8.91 5.36
N THR A 72 5.21 -9.58 6.49
CA THR A 72 6.13 -9.62 7.62
C THR A 72 6.92 -10.94 7.62
N PRO A 73 8.00 -11.07 8.41
CA PRO A 73 8.74 -12.32 8.51
C PRO A 73 7.88 -13.50 8.97
N ASN A 74 6.89 -13.21 9.82
CA ASN A 74 6.13 -14.21 10.56
C ASN A 74 4.68 -14.36 10.06
N ARG A 75 4.12 -13.34 9.42
CA ARG A 75 2.72 -13.22 9.00
C ARG A 75 2.63 -12.47 7.68
#